data_AF-A0AAU6WPS4-F1
#
_entry.id   AF-A0AAU6WPS4-F1
#
_cell.length_a   1.000
_cell.length_b   1.000
_cell.length_c   1.000
_cell.angle_alpha   90.00
_cell.angle_beta   90.00
_cell.angle_gamma   90.00
#
_symmetry.space_group_name_H-M   'P 1'
#
loop_
_entity.id
_entity.type
_entity.pdbx_description
1 polymer ?
#
loop_
_entity_poly.entity_id
_entity_poly.type
_entity_poly.pdbx_seq_one_letter_code
_entity_poly.pdbx_strand_id
1 'polypeptide(L)'
;MKKVLQVILITTMVLFNAQNSANRFFYELTYKPNKDSAKLEKEMMVLDIDQNRSLYQSYTNIQMDSIANVIIKEASNTGFPDFKRMGNRRTQFMHQIAKSYPIHEVLYKDRIGMDYYSYRENPSLIWKISEEKQKIGIYNTHRKQQPISAEENGLPGLPQKSLSKTGHINFTGCRD
;
A
#
# COMPACT_ATOMS: atom_id res chain seq x y z
N MET A 1 -17.69 30.39 -37.54
CA MET A 1 -17.97 29.04 -36.98
C MET A 1 -16.74 28.13 -36.90
N LYS A 2 -15.87 28.06 -37.92
CA LYS A 2 -14.66 27.18 -37.93
C LYS A 2 -13.66 27.43 -36.78
N LYS A 3 -13.45 28.70 -36.40
CA LYS A 3 -12.55 29.11 -35.31
C LYS A 3 -13.09 28.72 -33.92
N VAL A 4 -14.40 28.82 -33.72
CA VAL A 4 -15.07 28.41 -32.46
C VAL A 4 -15.00 26.88 -32.31
N LEU A 5 -15.21 26.14 -33.41
CA LEU A 5 -15.06 24.68 -33.44
C LEU A 5 -13.62 24.24 -33.11
N GLN A 6 -12.60 24.95 -33.62
CA GLN A 6 -11.20 24.68 -33.29
C GLN A 6 -10.89 24.91 -31.81
N VAL A 7 -11.41 25.99 -31.21
CA VAL A 7 -11.22 26.25 -29.78
C VAL A 7 -11.91 25.17 -28.94
N ILE A 8 -13.13 24.78 -29.28
CA ILE A 8 -13.84 23.70 -28.58
C ILE A 8 -13.07 22.37 -28.67
N LEU A 9 -12.52 22.03 -29.84
CA LEU A 9 -11.73 20.81 -30.04
C LEU A 9 -10.43 20.79 -29.23
N ILE A 10 -9.74 21.92 -29.12
CA ILE A 10 -8.51 22.02 -28.31
C ILE A 10 -8.85 21.91 -26.81
N THR A 11 -9.91 22.59 -26.35
CA THR A 11 -10.33 22.53 -24.96
C THR A 11 -10.79 21.14 -24.53
N THR A 12 -11.52 20.40 -25.38
CA THR A 12 -11.90 19.02 -25.07
C THR A 12 -10.70 18.08 -25.01
N MET A 13 -9.70 18.25 -25.88
CA MET A 13 -8.48 17.44 -25.87
C MET A 13 -7.68 17.61 -24.56
N VAL A 14 -7.62 18.82 -24.00
CA VAL A 14 -6.95 19.07 -22.72
C VAL A 14 -7.70 18.41 -21.55
N LEU A 15 -9.04 18.41 -21.59
CA LEU A 15 -9.86 17.79 -20.53
C LEU A 15 -9.75 16.25 -20.50
N PHE A 16 -9.51 15.60 -21.64
CA PHE A 16 -9.31 14.15 -21.68
C PHE A 16 -7.95 13.70 -21.12
N ASN A 17 -6.91 14.52 -21.22
CA ASN A 17 -5.57 14.18 -20.72
C ASN A 17 -5.40 14.40 -19.20
N ALA A 18 -6.37 15.03 -18.53
CA ALA A 18 -6.28 15.35 -17.10
C ALA A 18 -6.74 14.20 -16.16
N GLN A 19 -7.07 13.02 -16.69
CA GLN A 19 -7.44 11.87 -15.86
C GLN A 19 -6.18 11.20 -15.30
N ASN A 20 -5.56 11.80 -14.28
CA ASN A 20 -4.65 11.08 -13.39
C ASN A 20 -5.45 10.03 -12.63
N SER A 21 -5.52 8.82 -13.18
CA SER A 21 -6.20 7.69 -12.56
C SER A 21 -5.35 7.12 -11.42
N ALA A 22 -5.34 7.79 -10.27
CA ALA A 22 -4.88 7.19 -9.03
C ALA A 22 -5.90 6.14 -8.59
N ASN A 23 -5.49 4.87 -8.57
CA ASN A 23 -6.35 3.77 -8.13
C ASN A 23 -5.94 3.34 -6.72
N ARG A 24 -6.93 3.23 -5.82
CA ARG A 24 -6.74 2.73 -4.46
C ARG A 24 -7.35 1.34 -4.31
N PHE A 25 -6.58 0.39 -3.80
CA PHE A 25 -7.04 -0.97 -3.52
C PHE A 25 -6.95 -1.23 -2.02
N PHE A 26 -8.04 -1.75 -1.44
CA PHE A 26 -8.11 -2.12 -0.03
C PHE A 26 -7.93 -3.62 0.15
N TYR A 27 -7.16 -3.99 1.17
CA TYR A 27 -6.88 -5.37 1.54
C TYR A 27 -7.14 -5.55 3.03
N GLU A 28 -7.85 -6.63 3.38
CA GLU A 28 -7.96 -7.06 4.77
C GLU A 28 -6.88 -8.11 5.06
N LEU A 29 -5.91 -7.75 5.90
CA LEU A 29 -4.90 -8.66 6.41
C LEU A 29 -5.41 -9.29 7.70
N THR A 30 -5.65 -10.60 7.69
CA THR A 30 -5.95 -11.38 8.90
C THR A 30 -4.69 -12.10 9.37
N TYR A 31 -4.28 -11.91 10.63
CA TYR A 31 -3.06 -12.49 11.18
C TYR A 31 -3.22 -12.93 12.64
N LYS A 32 -2.29 -13.77 13.12
CA LYS A 32 -2.15 -14.10 14.53
C LYS A 32 -1.04 -13.22 15.13
N PRO A 33 -1.30 -12.45 16.19
CA PRO A 33 -0.31 -11.52 16.74
C PRO A 33 0.88 -12.27 17.37
N ASN A 34 0.61 -13.40 18.03
CA ASN A 34 1.63 -14.26 18.64
C ASN A 34 1.45 -15.71 18.16
N LYS A 35 2.53 -16.47 18.19
CA LYS A 35 2.56 -17.90 17.81
C LYS A 35 1.51 -18.73 18.57
N ASP A 36 1.33 -18.42 19.85
CA ASP A 36 0.41 -19.14 20.76
C ASP A 36 -0.96 -18.46 20.89
N SER A 37 -1.23 -17.41 20.09
CA SER A 37 -2.52 -16.71 20.13
C SER A 37 -3.61 -17.53 19.43
N ALA A 38 -4.70 -17.79 20.15
CA ALA A 38 -5.94 -18.30 19.56
C ALA A 38 -6.75 -17.18 18.84
N LYS A 39 -6.42 -15.91 19.09
CA LYS A 39 -7.12 -14.76 18.51
C LYS A 39 -6.54 -14.41 17.15
N LEU A 40 -7.45 -14.18 16.20
CA LEU A 40 -7.15 -13.58 14.90
C LEU A 40 -7.41 -12.09 14.98
N GLU A 41 -6.41 -11.31 14.60
CA GLU A 41 -6.51 -9.86 14.44
C GLU A 41 -6.58 -9.52 12.97
N LYS A 42 -7.17 -8.36 12.68
CA LYS A 42 -7.39 -7.87 11.34
C LYS A 42 -6.83 -6.47 11.20
N GLU A 43 -6.17 -6.19 10.09
CA GLU A 43 -5.71 -4.86 9.76
C GLU A 43 -5.99 -4.53 8.29
N MET A 44 -6.44 -3.31 8.03
CA MET A 44 -6.69 -2.83 6.69
C MET A 44 -5.42 -2.25 6.09
N MET A 45 -5.02 -2.78 4.94
CA MET A 45 -3.89 -2.32 4.15
C MET A 45 -4.40 -1.70 2.85
N VAL A 46 -3.64 -0.75 2.32
CA VAL A 46 -3.98 -0.04 1.09
C VAL A 46 -2.81 -0.10 0.12
N LEU A 47 -3.12 -0.37 -1.15
CA LEU A 47 -2.23 -0.15 -2.27
C LEU A 47 -2.75 1.01 -3.11
N ASP A 48 -2.02 2.11 -3.08
CA ASP A 48 -2.24 3.24 -3.96
C ASP A 48 -1.37 3.10 -5.20
N ILE A 49 -1.98 3.13 -6.38
CA ILE A 49 -1.29 3.07 -7.66
C ILE A 49 -1.56 4.35 -8.42
N ASP A 50 -0.49 5.08 -8.72
CA ASP A 50 -0.48 6.24 -9.59
C ASP A 50 0.38 5.94 -10.83
N GLN A 51 0.37 6.83 -11.82
CA GLN A 51 1.14 6.70 -13.05
C GLN A 51 2.64 6.54 -12.78
N ASN A 52 3.16 7.19 -11.74
CA ASN A 52 4.59 7.27 -11.45
C ASN A 52 5.05 6.31 -10.36
N ARG A 53 4.15 5.85 -9.48
CA ARG A 53 4.52 4.99 -8.35
C ARG A 53 3.35 4.17 -7.82
N SER A 54 3.67 3.07 -7.14
CA SER A 54 2.75 2.38 -6.24
C SER A 54 3.24 2.45 -4.80
N LEU A 55 2.33 2.63 -3.85
CA LEU A 55 2.60 2.72 -2.42
C LEU A 55 1.68 1.77 -1.66
N TYR A 56 2.29 0.84 -0.93
CA TYR A 56 1.59 -0.09 -0.06
C TYR A 56 1.85 0.25 1.41
N GLN A 57 0.79 0.44 2.19
CA GLN A 57 0.88 0.79 3.61
C GLN A 57 -0.42 0.49 4.39
N SER A 58 -0.35 0.56 5.72
CA SER A 58 -1.54 0.46 6.56
C SER A 58 -2.50 1.65 6.37
N TYR A 59 -3.80 1.35 6.26
CA TYR A 59 -4.84 2.37 6.18
C TYR A 59 -4.94 3.19 7.46
N THR A 60 -4.74 2.56 8.61
CA THR A 60 -4.73 3.24 9.91
C THR A 60 -3.60 4.26 9.98
N ASN A 61 -2.44 3.98 9.37
CA ASN A 61 -1.34 4.93 9.30
C ASN A 61 -1.72 6.18 8.48
N ILE A 62 -2.42 6.01 7.35
CA ILE A 62 -2.94 7.14 6.54
C ILE A 62 -3.88 8.03 7.37
N GLN A 63 -4.80 7.41 8.10
CA GLN A 63 -5.75 8.14 8.95
C GLN A 63 -5.03 8.91 10.06
N MET A 64 -4.04 8.28 10.71
CA MET A 64 -3.25 8.92 11.77
C MET A 64 -2.48 10.12 11.25
N ASP A 65 -1.83 10.00 10.08
CA ASP A 65 -1.13 11.13 9.45
C ASP A 65 -2.09 12.28 9.13
N SER A 66 -3.28 11.94 8.61
CA SER A 66 -4.31 12.94 8.28
C SER A 66 -4.79 13.70 9.52
N ILE A 67 -5.01 12.99 10.64
CA ILE A 67 -5.39 13.60 11.92
C ILE A 67 -4.23 14.42 12.50
N ALA A 68 -3.00 13.91 12.43
CA ALA A 68 -1.81 14.60 12.92
C ALA A 68 -1.62 15.94 12.19
N ASN A 69 -1.76 15.96 10.87
CA ASN A 69 -1.67 17.18 10.06
C ASN A 69 -2.71 18.23 10.47
N VAL A 70 -3.95 17.81 10.74
CA VAL A 70 -5.00 18.71 11.26
C VAL A 70 -4.63 19.26 12.63
N ILE A 71 -4.20 18.40 13.56
CA ILE A 71 -3.80 18.82 14.91
C ILE A 71 -2.65 19.83 14.85
N ILE A 72 -1.63 19.58 14.03
CA ILE A 72 -0.48 20.48 13.88
C ILE A 72 -0.92 21.83 13.30
N LYS A 73 -1.81 21.82 12.30
CA LYS A 73 -2.35 23.04 11.68
C LYS A 73 -3.25 23.84 12.62
N GLU A 74 -3.99 23.19 13.50
CA GLU A 74 -4.77 23.87 14.54
C GLU A 74 -3.85 24.43 15.63
N ALA A 75 -2.86 23.65 16.06
CA ALA A 75 -1.87 24.05 17.07
C ALA A 75 -1.04 25.27 16.62
N SER A 76 -0.78 25.43 15.32
CA SER A 76 -0.11 26.63 14.83
C SER A 76 -0.94 27.91 15.03
N ASN A 77 -2.27 27.77 15.16
CA ASN A 77 -3.19 28.89 15.39
C ASN A 77 -3.52 29.08 16.88
N THR A 78 -3.63 28.00 17.65
CA THR A 78 -4.07 28.02 19.06
C THR A 78 -2.93 27.89 20.07
N GLY A 79 -1.73 27.52 19.62
CA GLY A 79 -0.54 27.28 20.44
C GLY A 79 -0.47 25.90 21.12
N PHE A 80 -1.54 25.11 21.12
CA PHE A 80 -1.59 23.83 21.83
C PHE A 80 -2.17 22.71 20.96
N PRO A 81 -1.42 21.63 20.68
CA PRO A 81 -1.92 20.47 19.94
C PRO A 81 -2.81 19.57 20.82
N ASP A 82 -4.04 19.33 20.38
CA ASP A 82 -4.95 18.38 21.02
C ASP A 82 -4.77 16.95 20.47
N PHE A 83 -3.83 16.22 21.05
CA PHE A 83 -3.57 14.82 20.67
C PHE A 83 -4.68 13.83 21.07
N LYS A 84 -5.68 14.23 21.88
CA LYS A 84 -6.80 13.33 22.23
C LYS A 84 -7.59 12.91 21.00
N ARG A 85 -7.60 13.74 19.95
CA ARG A 85 -8.28 13.47 18.67
C ARG A 85 -7.72 12.26 17.93
N MET A 86 -6.47 11.87 18.20
CA MET A 86 -5.86 10.68 17.60
C MET A 86 -6.49 9.37 18.11
N GLY A 87 -6.99 9.37 19.35
CA GLY A 87 -7.67 8.23 19.97
C GLY A 87 -6.79 6.99 20.11
N ASN A 88 -7.40 5.81 20.07
CA ASN A 88 -6.71 4.51 20.19
C ASN A 88 -6.23 3.95 18.84
N ARG A 89 -6.16 4.78 17.79
CA ARG A 89 -5.69 4.33 16.47
C ARG A 89 -4.20 4.01 16.59
N ARG A 90 -3.87 2.74 16.44
CA ARG A 90 -2.50 2.23 16.37
C ARG A 90 -2.47 1.15 15.30
N THR A 91 -1.52 1.25 14.40
CA THR A 91 -1.22 0.19 13.44
C THR A 91 -0.14 -0.71 14.02
N GLN A 92 -0.25 -2.02 13.77
CA GLN A 92 0.83 -2.97 14.07
C GLN A 92 1.84 -3.06 12.91
N PHE A 93 1.51 -2.46 11.76
CA PHE A 93 2.28 -2.49 10.53
C PHE A 93 2.67 -1.07 10.09
N MET A 94 3.79 -0.59 10.63
CA MET A 94 4.37 0.70 10.25
C MET A 94 5.13 0.68 8.92
N HIS A 95 5.35 -0.51 8.35
CA HIS A 95 6.10 -0.65 7.11
C HIS A 95 5.35 -0.04 5.92
N GLN A 96 6.12 0.54 5.00
CA GLN A 96 5.67 1.08 3.74
C GLN A 96 6.53 0.52 2.62
N ILE A 97 5.90 0.10 1.53
CA ILE A 97 6.59 -0.42 0.35
C ILE A 97 6.25 0.50 -0.82
N ALA A 98 7.25 1.20 -1.35
CA ALA A 98 7.11 2.08 -2.48
C ALA A 98 7.83 1.50 -3.71
N LYS A 99 7.16 1.54 -4.86
CA LYS A 99 7.75 1.17 -6.15
C LYS A 99 7.57 2.34 -7.10
N SER A 100 8.66 2.80 -7.69
CA SER A 100 8.60 3.83 -8.75
C SER A 100 8.52 3.15 -10.11
N TYR A 101 7.77 3.74 -11.04
CA TYR A 101 7.66 3.27 -12.43
C TYR A 101 8.60 4.07 -13.35
N PRO A 102 9.33 3.41 -14.29
CA PRO A 102 9.44 1.96 -14.48
C PRO A 102 10.10 1.28 -13.26
N ILE A 103 9.75 0.00 -13.00
CA ILE A 103 10.20 -0.72 -11.80
C ILE A 103 11.71 -1.04 -11.93
N HIS A 104 12.54 -0.24 -11.27
CA HIS A 104 13.99 -0.48 -11.15
C HIS A 104 14.39 -0.87 -9.72
N GLU A 105 13.71 -0.30 -8.72
CA GLU A 105 13.96 -0.54 -7.31
C GLU A 105 12.66 -0.52 -6.51
N VAL A 106 12.62 -1.31 -5.44
CA VAL A 106 11.57 -1.32 -4.43
C VAL A 106 12.15 -0.73 -3.16
N LEU A 107 11.55 0.35 -2.68
CA LEU A 107 11.94 1.00 -1.44
C LEU A 107 11.07 0.48 -0.31
N TYR A 108 11.71 -0.17 0.65
CA TYR A 108 11.11 -0.59 1.90
C TYR A 108 11.43 0.45 2.96
N LYS A 109 10.40 0.91 3.67
CA LYS A 109 10.54 1.78 4.84
C LYS A 109 9.86 1.10 6.00
N ASP A 110 10.46 1.16 7.17
CA ASP A 110 9.83 0.69 8.40
C ASP A 110 10.21 1.60 9.56
N ARG A 111 9.38 1.61 10.60
CA ARG A 111 9.66 2.33 11.84
C ARG A 111 9.76 1.31 12.96
N ILE A 112 10.95 1.20 13.55
CA ILE A 112 11.20 0.29 14.66
C ILE A 112 11.55 1.15 15.87
N GLY A 113 10.63 1.19 16.84
CA GLY A 113 10.73 2.10 17.97
C GLY A 113 10.60 3.56 17.54
N MET A 114 11.63 4.37 17.83
CA MET A 114 11.67 5.78 17.45
C MET A 114 12.41 6.03 16.13
N ASP A 115 13.13 5.03 15.63
CA ASP A 115 13.97 5.18 14.45
C ASP A 115 13.27 4.71 13.18
N TYR A 116 13.66 5.36 12.07
CA TYR A 116 13.19 5.03 10.73
C TYR A 116 14.29 4.29 9.98
N TYR A 117 13.92 3.14 9.44
CA TYR A 117 14.80 2.30 8.64
C TYR A 117 14.28 2.28 7.21
N SER A 118 15.21 2.30 6.25
CA SER A 118 14.85 2.12 4.85
C SER A 118 15.96 1.43 4.08
N TYR A 119 15.57 0.54 3.17
CA TYR A 119 16.49 -0.14 2.27
C TYR A 119 15.84 -0.30 0.90
N ARG A 120 16.68 -0.47 -0.11
CA ARG A 120 16.26 -0.62 -1.50
C ARG A 120 16.68 -1.99 -2.02
N GLU A 121 15.74 -2.66 -2.67
CA GLU A 121 15.99 -3.94 -3.32
C GLU A 121 15.61 -3.86 -4.79
N ASN A 122 16.30 -4.63 -5.63
CA ASN A 122 15.90 -4.89 -7.01
C ASN A 122 15.64 -6.40 -7.17
N PRO A 123 14.47 -6.90 -6.69
CA PRO A 123 14.17 -8.31 -6.76
C PRO A 123 13.90 -8.74 -8.20
N SER A 124 14.64 -9.75 -8.69
CA SER A 124 14.33 -10.41 -9.95
C SER A 124 13.10 -11.32 -9.79
N LEU A 125 11.93 -10.79 -10.14
CA LEU A 125 10.66 -11.50 -10.00
C LEU A 125 10.39 -12.39 -11.22
N ILE A 126 10.82 -13.65 -11.15
CA ILE A 126 10.51 -14.67 -12.16
C ILE A 126 9.16 -15.32 -11.82
N TRP A 127 8.11 -14.94 -12.57
CA TRP A 127 6.76 -15.47 -12.37
C TRP A 127 6.46 -16.61 -13.33
N LYS A 128 5.92 -17.73 -12.81
CA LYS A 128 5.26 -18.74 -13.65
C LYS A 128 3.77 -18.42 -13.71
N ILE A 129 3.26 -18.18 -14.92
CA ILE A 129 1.85 -17.91 -15.16
C ILE A 129 1.11 -19.25 -15.21
N SER A 130 0.05 -19.40 -14.41
CA SER A 130 -0.89 -20.53 -14.49
C SER A 130 -2.06 -20.16 -15.40
N GLU A 131 -2.68 -21.15 -16.04
CA GLU A 131 -3.86 -20.96 -16.90
C GLU A 131 -5.14 -20.71 -16.10
N GLU A 132 -5.08 -20.81 -14.76
CA GLU A 132 -6.22 -20.58 -13.88
C GLU A 132 -6.64 -19.11 -13.89
N LYS A 133 -7.84 -18.86 -14.43
CA LYS A 133 -8.48 -17.54 -14.51
C LYS A 133 -9.52 -17.41 -13.41
N GLN A 134 -9.49 -16.29 -12.70
CA GLN A 134 -10.47 -15.96 -11.68
C GLN A 134 -10.92 -14.50 -11.84
N LYS A 135 -12.18 -14.20 -11.56
CA LYS A 135 -12.67 -12.83 -11.49
C LYS A 135 -12.64 -12.36 -10.05
N ILE A 136 -11.96 -11.24 -9.79
CA ILE A 136 -11.93 -10.59 -8.47
C ILE A 136 -12.54 -9.20 -8.63
N GLY A 137 -13.75 -9.01 -8.08
CA GLY A 137 -14.54 -7.80 -8.31
C GLY A 137 -14.84 -7.58 -9.80
N ILE A 138 -14.38 -6.45 -10.35
CA ILE A 138 -14.50 -6.13 -11.79
C ILE A 138 -13.31 -6.61 -12.63
N TYR A 139 -12.25 -7.12 -12.02
CA TYR A 139 -11.00 -7.43 -12.70
C TYR A 139 -10.90 -8.92 -13.07
N ASN A 140 -10.48 -9.18 -14.31
CA ASN A 140 -10.06 -10.50 -14.74
C ASN A 140 -8.63 -10.74 -14.25
N THR A 141 -8.43 -11.77 -13.44
CA THR A 141 -7.14 -12.07 -12.81
C THR A 141 -6.61 -13.42 -13.28
N HIS A 142 -5.29 -13.51 -13.38
CA HIS A 142 -4.58 -14.76 -13.64
C HIS A 142 -3.78 -15.12 -12.39
N ARG A 143 -3.82 -16.39 -12.02
CA ARG A 143 -2.95 -16.86 -10.93
C ARG A 143 -1.51 -16.92 -11.44
N LYS A 144 -0.61 -16.28 -10.70
CA LYS A 144 0.83 -16.42 -10.89
C LYS A 144 1.43 -16.99 -9.60
N GLN A 145 2.39 -17.89 -9.75
CA GLN A 145 3.16 -18.41 -8.64
C GLN A 145 4.62 -18.05 -8.85
N GLN A 146 5.26 -17.55 -7.81
CA GLN A 146 6.71 -17.41 -7.78
C GLN A 146 7.29 -18.67 -7.15
N PRO A 147 8.21 -19.39 -7.81
CA PRO A 147 9.00 -20.41 -7.13
C PRO A 147 9.84 -19.72 -6.06
N ILE A 148 9.71 -20.14 -4.80
CA ILE A 148 10.55 -19.66 -3.71
C ILE A 148 11.95 -20.21 -3.98
N SER A 149 12.89 -19.37 -4.42
CA SER A 149 14.30 -19.73 -4.38
C SER A 149 14.71 -19.83 -2.92
N ALA A 150 14.96 -21.06 -2.46
CA ALA A 150 15.56 -21.29 -1.16
C ALA A 150 17.01 -20.80 -1.21
N GLU A 151 17.25 -19.56 -0.81
CA GLU A 151 18.59 -19.09 -0.46
C GLU A 151 18.73 -19.25 1.05
N GLU A 152 19.00 -20.49 1.46
CA GLU A 152 19.42 -20.86 2.80
C GLU A 152 20.93 -20.61 2.89
N ASN A 153 21.33 -19.49 3.50
CA ASN A 153 22.67 -19.33 4.08
C ASN A 153 22.58 -18.34 5.26
N GLY A 154 22.96 -18.82 6.44
CA GLY A 154 22.56 -18.25 7.72
C GLY A 154 23.34 -17.03 8.19
N LEU A 155 22.66 -16.27 9.07
CA LEU A 155 23.28 -15.50 10.15
C LEU A 155 22.44 -15.70 11.42
N PRO A 156 23.03 -16.06 12.58
CA PRO A 156 22.29 -16.34 13.80
C PRO A 156 21.92 -15.03 14.49
N GLY A 157 20.63 -14.78 14.72
CA GLY A 157 20.21 -13.75 15.69
C GLY A 157 19.00 -12.87 15.35
N LEU A 158 18.40 -12.99 14.16
CA LEU A 158 17.14 -12.28 13.86
C LEU A 158 15.96 -13.25 13.93
N PRO A 159 14.83 -12.88 14.57
CA PRO A 159 13.67 -13.75 14.65
C PRO A 159 13.20 -14.09 13.24
N GLN A 160 13.29 -15.38 12.91
CA GLN A 160 12.72 -15.93 11.68
C GLN A 160 11.24 -15.58 11.64
N LYS A 161 10.90 -14.55 10.85
CA LYS A 161 9.52 -14.24 10.53
C LYS A 161 9.06 -15.31 9.54
N SER A 162 8.69 -16.47 10.09
CA SER A 162 8.07 -17.53 9.32
C SER A 162 6.77 -16.95 8.75
N LEU A 163 6.77 -16.67 7.44
CA LEU A 163 5.53 -16.48 6.71
C LEU A 163 4.84 -17.85 6.67
N SER A 164 4.10 -18.12 7.75
CA SER A 164 3.06 -19.13 7.79
C SER A 164 2.23 -18.99 6.51
N LYS A 165 2.19 -20.07 5.72
CA LYS A 165 1.31 -20.26 4.58
C LYS A 165 -0.16 -20.25 5.03
N THR A 166 -0.69 -19.11 5.49
CA THR A 166 -2.13 -18.94 5.75
C THR A 166 -2.50 -17.46 5.88
N GLY A 167 -2.17 -16.66 4.87
CA GLY A 167 -2.80 -15.36 4.68
C GLY A 167 -3.85 -15.47 3.58
N HIS A 168 -5.13 -15.66 3.93
CA HIS A 168 -6.21 -15.42 2.97
C HIS A 168 -6.35 -13.91 2.80
N ILE A 169 -5.76 -13.36 1.73
CA ILE A 169 -5.98 -11.97 1.34
C ILE A 169 -7.36 -11.92 0.70
N ASN A 170 -8.36 -11.47 1.46
CA ASN A 170 -9.68 -11.21 0.91
C ASN A 170 -9.67 -9.86 0.20
N PHE A 171 -9.96 -9.89 -1.09
CA PHE A 171 -10.02 -8.71 -1.94
C PHE A 171 -11.44 -8.13 -1.90
N THR A 172 -11.62 -7.03 -1.18
CA THR A 172 -12.81 -6.19 -1.31
C THR A 172 -12.42 -4.94 -2.10
N GLY A 173 -12.41 -5.06 -3.43
CA GLY A 173 -12.18 -3.91 -4.30
C GLY A 173 -13.40 -2.99 -4.27
N CYS A 174 -13.35 -1.94 -3.46
CA CYS A 174 -14.21 -0.77 -3.61
C CYS A 174 -13.44 0.29 -4.40
N ARG A 175 -14.06 0.82 -5.45
CA ARG A 175 -13.56 1.96 -6.23
C ARG A 175 -14.20 3.20 -5.60
N ASP A 176 -13.39 4.14 -5.13
CA ASP A 176 -13.84 5.50 -4.82
C ASP A 176 -13.87 6.33 -6.12
#